data_AF-A0A661TT10-F1
#
_entry.id   AF-A0A661TT10-F1
#
_cell.length_a   1.000
_cell.length_b   1.000
_cell.length_c   1.000
_cell.angle_alpha   90.00
_cell.angle_beta   90.00
_cell.angle_gamma   90.00
#
_symmetry.space_group_name_H-M   'P 1'
#
loop_
_entity.id
_entity.type
_entity.pdbx_description
1 polymer ?
#
loop_
_entity_poly.entity_id
_entity_poly.type
_entity_poly.pdbx_seq_one_letter_code
_entity_poly.pdbx_strand_id
1 'polypeptide(L)'
;MVNQGLVTVKSGINVMMKVVSGCDGHNAQKLAEKLKKTWPLEAEEVSRIAYKVGFGCEKCIIVFTETETIFSGDDEIFLGYKKEFQNPNFNPRSARGTADHVVIIDV
;
A
#
# COMPACT_ATOMS: atom_id res chain seq x y z
N MET A 1 13.77 -3.18 14.43
CA MET A 1 12.31 -3.47 14.42
C MET A 1 11.80 -3.09 13.05
N VAL A 2 11.05 -3.96 12.40
CA VAL A 2 10.60 -3.77 11.01
C VAL A 2 9.18 -3.23 11.09
N ASN A 3 9.00 -1.93 10.87
CA ASN A 3 7.69 -1.27 10.98
C ASN A 3 6.97 -1.35 9.63
N GLN A 4 5.89 -2.12 9.56
CA GLN A 4 5.10 -2.27 8.35
C GLN A 4 4.14 -1.08 8.18
N GLY A 5 3.88 -0.73 6.93
CA GLY A 5 2.98 0.35 6.57
C GLY A 5 1.89 -0.11 5.59
N LEU A 6 0.71 0.48 5.71
CA LEU A 6 -0.40 0.35 4.78
C LEU A 6 -0.97 1.73 4.48
N VAL A 7 -1.00 2.11 3.21
CA VAL A 7 -1.78 3.24 2.72
C VAL A 7 -2.87 2.71 1.81
N THR A 8 -4.12 2.97 2.14
CA THR A 8 -5.27 2.58 1.33
C THR A 8 -5.91 3.82 0.71
N VAL A 9 -6.08 3.81 -0.61
CA VAL A 9 -6.81 4.82 -1.37
C VAL A 9 -8.20 4.27 -1.68
N LYS A 10 -9.24 4.99 -1.29
CA LYS A 10 -10.63 4.64 -1.58
C LYS A 10 -11.38 5.81 -2.20
N SER A 11 -12.39 5.50 -3.01
CA SER A 11 -13.38 6.48 -3.45
C SER A 11 -14.75 6.02 -2.96
N GLY A 12 -15.28 6.73 -1.97
CA GLY A 12 -16.47 6.28 -1.24
C GLY A 12 -16.23 4.98 -0.46
N ILE A 13 -16.95 3.91 -0.82
CA ILE A 13 -16.83 2.58 -0.20
C ILE A 13 -15.82 1.67 -0.88
N ASN A 14 -15.38 2.02 -2.10
CA ASN A 14 -14.56 1.15 -2.93
C ASN A 14 -13.08 1.45 -2.71
N VAL A 15 -12.30 0.42 -2.36
CA VAL A 15 -10.84 0.50 -2.38
C VAL A 15 -10.37 0.51 -3.83
N MET A 16 -9.63 1.56 -4.19
CA MET A 16 -9.06 1.76 -5.52
C MET A 16 -7.64 1.23 -5.60
N MET A 17 -6.87 1.46 -4.54
CA MET A 17 -5.46 1.09 -4.48
C MET A 17 -5.01 0.86 -3.03
N LYS A 18 -4.05 -0.04 -2.86
CA LYS A 18 -3.33 -0.26 -1.61
C LYS A 18 -1.84 -0.21 -1.85
N VAL A 19 -1.13 0.49 -0.98
CA VAL A 19 0.33 0.55 -0.94
C VAL A 19 0.78 -0.03 0.39
N VAL A 20 1.57 -1.10 0.33
CA VAL A 20 2.04 -1.83 1.48
C VAL A 20 3.55 -1.72 1.52
N SER A 21 4.12 -1.52 2.69
CA SER A 21 5.56 -1.57 2.88
C SER A 21 5.93 -2.54 3.98
N GLY A 22 6.97 -3.33 3.71
CA GLY A 22 7.60 -4.18 4.72
C GLY A 22 8.43 -3.39 5.72
N CYS A 23 8.96 -2.22 5.38
CA CYS A 23 9.76 -1.38 6.29
C CYS A 23 9.38 0.11 6.19
N ASP A 24 9.88 0.93 7.11
CA ASP A 24 9.66 2.39 7.09
C ASP A 24 8.18 2.81 7.01
N GLY A 25 7.29 1.99 7.57
CA GLY A 25 5.85 2.22 7.57
C GLY A 25 5.44 3.53 8.24
N HIS A 26 6.28 4.09 9.12
CA HIS A 26 6.07 5.39 9.75
C HIS A 26 5.92 6.55 8.73
N ASN A 27 6.37 6.36 7.48
CA ASN A 27 6.19 7.32 6.39
C ASN A 27 4.81 7.22 5.68
N ALA A 28 3.88 6.36 6.15
CA ALA A 28 2.56 6.19 5.57
C ALA A 28 1.79 7.51 5.40
N GLN A 29 1.83 8.38 6.42
CA GLN A 29 1.16 9.68 6.40
C GLN A 29 1.74 10.60 5.31
N LYS A 30 3.07 10.63 5.17
CA LYS A 30 3.76 11.43 4.15
C LYS A 30 3.42 10.97 2.73
N LEU A 31 3.34 9.65 2.52
CA LEU A 31 2.88 9.09 1.25
C LEU A 31 1.42 9.49 0.98
N ALA A 32 0.53 9.29 1.95
CA ALA A 32 -0.88 9.62 1.85
C ALA A 32 -1.13 11.09 1.46
N GLU A 33 -0.40 12.03 2.07
CA GLU A 33 -0.48 13.46 1.72
C GLU A 33 -0.03 13.76 0.29
N LYS A 34 0.97 13.01 -0.21
CA LYS A 34 1.43 13.16 -1.58
C LYS A 34 0.38 12.62 -2.56
N LEU A 35 -0.15 11.42 -2.31
CA LEU A 35 -1.16 10.77 -3.15
C LEU A 35 -2.44 11.61 -3.24
N LYS A 36 -2.94 12.15 -2.12
CA LYS A 36 -4.12 13.04 -2.11
C LYS A 36 -3.99 14.24 -3.03
N LYS A 37 -2.77 14.79 -3.20
CA LYS A 37 -2.53 16.00 -4.01
C LYS A 37 -2.36 15.72 -5.50
N THR A 38 -2.09 14.47 -5.87
CA THR A 38 -1.70 14.10 -7.23
C THR A 38 -2.60 13.04 -7.85
N TRP A 39 -3.64 12.58 -7.15
CA TRP A 39 -4.59 11.60 -7.65
C TRP A 39 -5.36 12.14 -8.87
N PRO A 40 -5.67 11.31 -9.89
CA PRO A 40 -5.39 9.88 -10.04
C PRO A 40 -3.96 9.56 -10.51
N LEU A 41 -3.46 8.37 -10.16
CA LEU A 41 -2.13 7.88 -10.53
C LEU A 41 -2.17 6.37 -10.83
N GLU A 42 -1.29 5.93 -11.72
CA GLU A 42 -1.08 4.51 -12.01
C GLU A 42 -0.25 3.82 -10.93
N ALA A 43 -0.37 2.49 -10.80
CA ALA A 43 0.30 1.73 -9.73
C ALA A 43 1.84 1.89 -9.75
N GLU A 44 2.43 1.93 -10.95
CA GLU A 44 3.88 2.13 -11.13
C GLU A 44 4.32 3.52 -10.63
N GLU A 45 3.55 4.57 -10.91
CA GLU A 45 3.83 5.93 -10.45
C GLU A 45 3.76 6.02 -8.93
N VAL A 46 2.75 5.38 -8.34
CA VAL A 46 2.60 5.29 -6.88
C VAL A 46 3.76 4.55 -6.24
N SER A 47 4.26 3.46 -6.85
CA SER A 47 5.45 2.75 -6.37
C SER A 47 6.69 3.66 -6.34
N ARG A 48 6.92 4.41 -7.43
CA ARG A 48 8.02 5.38 -7.50
C ARG A 48 7.88 6.50 -6.46
N ILE A 49 6.66 6.99 -6.23
CA ILE A 49 6.39 8.02 -5.21
C ILE A 49 6.64 7.45 -3.82
N ALA A 50 6.14 6.26 -3.52
CA ALA A 50 6.36 5.56 -2.25
C ALA A 50 7.85 5.43 -1.93
N TYR A 51 8.65 4.99 -2.90
CA TYR A 51 10.10 4.91 -2.75
C TYR A 51 10.73 6.28 -2.50
N LYS A 52 10.37 7.30 -3.30
CA LYS A 52 10.90 8.67 -3.16
C LYS A 52 10.57 9.31 -1.81
N VAL A 53 9.41 9.01 -1.21
CA VAL A 53 9.04 9.57 0.09
C VAL A 53 9.61 8.80 1.27
N GLY A 54 10.25 7.65 1.03
CA GLY A 54 10.82 6.77 2.05
C GLY A 54 9.80 5.80 2.66
N PHE A 55 8.68 5.54 1.99
CA PHE A 55 7.71 4.52 2.41
C PHE A 55 8.21 3.14 1.99
N GLY A 56 9.29 2.67 2.61
CA GLY A 56 9.93 1.40 2.31
C GLY A 56 11.07 1.47 1.30
N CYS A 57 11.74 0.35 1.13
CA CYS A 57 12.71 0.12 0.05
C CYS A 57 12.05 -0.54 -1.18
N GLU A 58 12.75 -0.48 -2.32
CA GLU A 58 12.30 -1.00 -3.61
C GLU A 58 11.82 -2.46 -3.58
N LYS A 59 12.44 -3.29 -2.73
CA LYS A 59 12.08 -4.73 -2.60
C LYS A 59 10.92 -5.00 -1.65
N CYS A 60 10.43 -3.99 -0.94
CA CYS A 60 9.41 -4.17 0.09
C CYS A 60 8.12 -3.37 -0.14
N ILE A 61 8.14 -2.43 -1.07
CA ILE A 61 6.95 -1.72 -1.51
C ILE A 61 6.13 -2.65 -2.39
N ILE A 62 4.85 -2.71 -2.09
CA ILE A 62 3.87 -3.43 -2.88
C ILE A 62 2.73 -2.47 -3.19
N VAL A 63 2.44 -2.27 -4.47
CA VAL A 63 1.30 -1.47 -4.91
C VAL A 63 0.32 -2.37 -5.60
N PHE A 64 -0.95 -2.23 -5.27
CA PHE A 64 -1.99 -3.06 -5.83
C PHE A 64 -3.24 -2.28 -6.13
N THR A 65 -3.85 -2.62 -7.24
CA THR A 65 -5.21 -2.25 -7.60
C THR A 65 -6.05 -3.54 -7.70
N GLU A 66 -7.29 -3.43 -8.14
CA GLU A 66 -8.13 -4.60 -8.40
C GLU A 66 -7.57 -5.49 -9.53
N THR A 67 -6.85 -4.90 -10.48
CA THR A 67 -6.38 -5.55 -11.71
C THR A 67 -4.86 -5.70 -11.80
N GLU A 68 -4.10 -4.90 -11.06
CA GLU A 68 -2.66 -4.79 -11.19
C GLU A 68 -1.94 -5.02 -9.85
N THR A 69 -0.71 -5.52 -9.93
CA THR A 69 0.19 -5.68 -8.79
C THR A 69 1.59 -5.28 -9.22
N ILE A 70 2.18 -4.32 -8.49
CA ILE A 70 3.58 -3.94 -8.62
C ILE A 70 4.30 -4.46 -7.38
N PHE A 71 5.16 -5.46 -7.59
CA PHE A 71 6.04 -6.01 -6.57
C PHE A 71 7.32 -6.56 -7.20
N SER A 72 8.45 -6.41 -6.50
CA SER A 72 9.74 -6.94 -6.94
C SER A 72 10.31 -7.99 -5.97
N GLY A 73 9.49 -8.50 -5.04
CA GLY A 73 9.86 -9.55 -4.09
C GLY A 73 9.20 -10.89 -4.41
N ASP A 74 9.17 -11.79 -3.43
CA ASP A 74 8.68 -13.17 -3.60
C ASP A 74 7.14 -13.29 -3.58
N ASP A 75 6.58 -14.06 -4.51
CA ASP A 75 5.16 -14.13 -4.87
C ASP A 75 4.28 -14.83 -3.83
N GLU A 76 4.85 -15.52 -2.83
CA GLU A 76 4.05 -16.27 -1.85
C GLU A 76 3.16 -15.40 -0.94
N ILE A 77 3.44 -14.09 -0.85
CA ILE A 77 2.66 -13.12 -0.05
C ILE A 77 1.22 -12.93 -0.59
N PHE A 78 0.92 -13.35 -1.82
CA PHE A 78 -0.33 -12.98 -2.51
C PHE A 78 -1.51 -13.94 -2.31
N LEU A 79 -1.32 -15.13 -1.71
CA LEU A 79 -2.35 -16.15 -1.54
C LEU A 79 -3.37 -15.77 -0.44
N GLY A 80 -4.31 -14.89 -0.79
CA GLY A 80 -5.40 -14.42 0.09
C GLY A 80 -5.82 -12.97 -0.17
N TYR A 81 -4.98 -12.21 -0.86
CA TYR A 81 -5.09 -10.76 -0.93
C TYR A 81 -6.27 -10.23 -1.76
N LYS A 82 -6.60 -10.88 -2.89
CA LYS A 82 -7.76 -10.47 -3.73
C LYS A 82 -9.08 -10.55 -2.97
N LYS A 83 -9.21 -11.48 -2.02
CA LYS A 83 -10.45 -11.64 -1.22
C LYS A 83 -10.65 -10.47 -0.25
N GLU A 84 -9.57 -9.92 0.30
CA GLU A 84 -9.57 -8.85 1.30
C GLU A 84 -9.20 -7.48 0.70
N PHE A 85 -9.17 -7.35 -0.63
CA PHE A 85 -8.78 -6.11 -1.29
C PHE A 85 -9.69 -4.95 -0.87
N GLN A 86 -11.00 -5.18 -0.83
CA GLN A 86 -11.99 -4.18 -0.44
C GLN A 86 -12.00 -3.87 1.07
N ASN A 87 -11.27 -4.61 1.90
CA ASN A 87 -11.12 -4.31 3.33
C ASN A 87 -9.97 -3.29 3.53
N PRO A 88 -10.24 -2.01 3.81
CA PRO A 88 -9.20 -0.96 3.76
C PRO A 88 -8.15 -1.07 4.86
N ASN A 89 -8.36 -1.89 5.88
CA ASN A 89 -7.42 -2.08 6.99
C ASN A 89 -6.54 -3.32 6.82
N PHE A 90 -6.81 -4.16 5.81
CA PHE A 90 -6.12 -5.43 5.65
C PHE A 90 -4.77 -5.26 4.95
N ASN A 91 -3.70 -5.64 5.65
CA ASN A 91 -2.32 -5.73 5.18
C ASN A 91 -1.94 -7.18 4.81
N PRO A 92 -1.64 -7.50 3.55
CA PRO A 92 -1.30 -8.86 3.09
C PRO A 92 0.01 -9.41 3.65
N ARG A 93 0.93 -8.55 4.11
CA ARG A 93 2.24 -8.99 4.61
C ARG A 93 2.19 -9.55 6.04
N SER A 94 1.01 -9.57 6.65
CA SER A 94 0.78 -10.10 8.00
C SER A 94 -0.27 -11.20 7.92
N ALA A 95 0.02 -12.37 8.53
CA ALA A 95 -0.96 -13.44 8.66
C ALA A 95 -2.25 -13.01 9.41
N ARG A 96 -2.17 -11.92 10.19
CA ARG A 96 -3.30 -11.32 10.90
C ARG A 96 -3.91 -10.13 10.17
N GLY A 97 -3.39 -9.74 9.01
CA GLY A 97 -3.90 -8.62 8.22
C GLY A 97 -3.55 -7.24 8.76
N THR A 98 -2.58 -7.10 9.67
CA THR A 98 -2.29 -5.83 10.39
C THR A 98 -1.00 -5.16 9.92
N ALA A 99 -0.92 -3.83 10.03
CA ALA A 99 0.31 -3.04 9.89
C ALA A 99 0.48 -2.10 11.10
N ASP A 100 1.70 -1.69 11.42
CA ASP A 100 1.98 -0.76 12.52
C ASP A 100 1.45 0.65 12.21
N HIS A 101 1.47 1.02 10.92
CA HIS A 101 1.02 2.32 10.44
C HIS A 101 0.02 2.13 9.31
N VAL A 102 -1.25 2.41 9.59
CA VAL A 102 -2.35 2.34 8.61
C VAL A 102 -2.88 3.75 8.36
N VAL A 103 -2.92 4.15 7.10
CA VAL A 103 -3.54 5.42 6.68
C VAL A 103 -4.52 5.14 5.55
N ILE A 104 -5.76 5.58 5.72
CA ILE A 104 -6.79 5.46 4.69
C ILE A 104 -7.10 6.87 4.17
N ILE A 105 -7.06 7.05 2.85
CA ILE A 105 -7.37 8.31 2.19
C ILE A 105 -8.58 8.15 1.28
N ASP A 106 -9.49 9.12 1.36
CA ASP A 106 -10.59 9.29 0.41
C ASP A 106 -10.16 10.24 -0.71
N VAL A 107 -10.51 9.90 -1.95
CA VAL A 107 -10.20 10.65 -3.18
C VAL A 107 -11.41 10.74 -4.10
#